data_AF-A0A832GK79-F1
#
_entry.id   AF-A0A832GK79-F1
#
_cell.length_a   1.000
_cell.length_b   1.000
_cell.length_c   1.000
_cell.angle_alpha   90.00
_cell.angle_beta   90.00
_cell.angle_gamma   90.00
#
_symmetry.space_group_name_H-M   'P 1'
#
loop_
_entity.id
_entity.type
_entity.pdbx_description
1 polymer ?
#
loop_
_entity_poly.entity_id
_entity_poly.type
_entity_poly.pdbx_seq_one_letter_code
_entity_poly.pdbx_strand_id
1 'polypeptide(L)'
;MSTTLSLRIGGKTMHTQEVCFEIASDVKGEYPFIREDSFERKLRRHRQRQTELQGQHLVGSAEEARAYFEQVEMEEALRRADLTPRQRAICEHYFAGWNTYEIGKLLKISRQAVCKALRLALTKVKHAWESSPYRGLAEVYHHEVSRVSARPRRG
;
A
#
# COMPACT_ATOMS: atom_id res chain seq x y z
N MET A 1 -40.34 32.30 14.01
CA MET A 1 -41.56 32.16 13.19
C MET A 1 -41.23 31.23 12.04
N SER A 2 -41.76 30.01 12.05
CA SER A 2 -41.44 28.98 11.04
C SER A 2 -42.58 28.92 10.04
N THR A 3 -42.29 29.23 8.77
CA THR A 3 -43.27 29.14 7.69
C THR A 3 -43.13 27.78 7.03
N THR A 4 -44.05 26.86 7.34
CA THR A 4 -44.14 25.55 6.70
C THR A 4 -44.82 25.70 5.34
N LEU A 5 -44.10 25.39 4.25
CA LEU A 5 -44.70 25.17 2.94
C LEU A 5 -44.76 23.66 2.69
N SER A 6 -45.94 23.07 2.85
CA SER A 6 -46.21 21.68 2.53
C SER A 6 -46.81 21.59 1.13
N LEU A 7 -46.06 21.05 0.17
CA LEU A 7 -46.62 20.53 -1.08
C LEU A 7 -46.87 19.03 -0.91
N ARG A 8 -48.16 18.67 -0.84
CA ARG A 8 -48.66 17.29 -0.81
C ARG A 8 -48.96 16.84 -2.24
N ILE A 9 -48.30 15.77 -2.68
CA ILE A 9 -48.84 14.87 -3.71
C ILE A 9 -48.59 13.42 -3.23
N GLY A 10 -49.66 12.64 -3.04
CA GLY A 10 -49.64 11.20 -3.35
C GLY A 10 -49.28 10.15 -2.29
N GLY A 11 -48.93 10.50 -1.04
CA GLY A 11 -49.26 9.72 0.16
C GLY A 11 -48.57 8.37 0.48
N LYS A 12 -47.57 7.90 -0.27
CA LYS A 12 -46.70 6.78 0.17
C LYS A 12 -45.23 7.16 0.07
N THR A 13 -44.72 7.78 1.13
CA THR A 13 -43.30 8.07 1.28
C THR A 13 -42.61 6.85 1.90
N MET A 14 -41.76 6.20 1.12
CA MET A 14 -40.76 5.26 1.63
C MET A 14 -39.86 6.00 2.60
N HIS A 15 -39.73 5.49 3.82
CA HIS A 15 -38.71 5.97 4.76
C HIS A 15 -37.34 5.55 4.24
N THR A 16 -36.72 6.45 3.49
CA THR A 16 -35.26 6.55 3.43
C THR A 16 -34.81 6.77 4.87
N GLN A 17 -34.08 5.82 5.46
CA GLN A 17 -33.35 6.07 6.69
C GLN A 17 -32.29 7.12 6.37
N GLU A 18 -32.62 8.38 6.60
CA GLU A 18 -31.65 9.44 6.73
C GLU A 18 -30.74 9.06 7.90
N VAL A 19 -29.51 8.64 7.59
CA VAL A 19 -28.46 8.53 8.59
C VAL A 19 -28.14 9.96 9.00
N CYS A 20 -28.84 10.43 10.03
CA CYS A 20 -28.60 11.71 10.65
C CYS A 20 -27.22 11.62 11.31
N PHE A 21 -26.18 12.07 10.61
CA PHE A 21 -24.93 12.45 11.25
C PHE A 21 -25.20 13.74 12.00
N GLU A 22 -25.71 13.60 13.23
CA GLU A 22 -25.74 14.69 14.19
C GLU A 22 -24.28 15.03 14.53
N ILE A 23 -23.73 16.00 13.80
CA ILE A 23 -22.55 16.72 14.25
C ILE A 23 -23.05 17.58 15.39
N ALA A 24 -22.78 17.13 16.62
CA ALA A 24 -23.03 17.90 17.83
C ALA A 24 -22.19 19.19 17.80
N SER A 25 -22.75 20.24 17.22
CA SER A 25 -22.20 21.59 17.25
C SER A 25 -23.16 22.51 18.00
N ASP A 26 -23.24 22.35 19.32
CA ASP A 26 -23.55 23.48 20.21
C ASP A 26 -23.36 23.08 21.68
N VAL A 27 -22.12 23.03 22.14
CA VAL A 27 -21.79 23.21 23.55
C VAL A 27 -20.64 24.18 23.60
N LYS A 28 -20.84 25.32 24.26
CA LYS A 28 -19.79 26.29 24.60
C LYS A 28 -18.68 25.57 25.39
N GLY A 29 -17.64 25.16 24.69
CA GLY A 29 -16.47 24.48 25.23
C GLY A 29 -15.55 24.14 24.07
N GLU A 30 -14.36 24.74 24.05
CA GLU A 30 -13.35 24.58 23.02
C GLU A 30 -13.14 23.11 22.64
N TYR A 31 -13.13 22.84 21.33
CA TYR A 31 -12.79 21.54 20.75
C TYR A 31 -11.31 21.21 21.05
N PRO A 32 -10.96 20.22 21.90
CA PRO A 32 -9.62 20.13 22.47
C PRO A 32 -8.58 19.43 21.57
N PHE A 33 -8.83 19.29 20.27
CA PHE A 33 -7.96 18.52 19.35
C PHE A 33 -7.41 19.32 18.18
N ILE A 34 -7.82 20.57 17.97
CA ILE A 34 -7.19 21.47 17.00
C ILE A 34 -6.09 22.25 17.72
N ARG A 35 -5.04 21.55 18.16
CA ARG A 35 -3.75 22.19 18.44
C ARG A 35 -2.87 22.00 17.22
N GLU A 36 -2.65 23.10 16.50
CA GLU A 36 -1.68 23.31 15.41
C GLU A 36 -0.32 22.64 15.69
N ASP A 37 0.07 22.51 16.96
CA ASP A 37 1.31 21.86 17.42
C ASP A 37 1.51 20.39 17.01
N SER A 38 0.45 19.61 16.81
CA SER A 38 0.60 18.18 16.46
C SER A 38 0.88 18.00 14.97
N PHE A 39 0.21 18.79 14.14
CA PHE A 39 0.38 18.82 12.70
C PHE A 39 1.74 19.42 12.33
N GLU A 40 2.10 20.56 12.93
CA GLU A 40 3.41 21.18 12.70
C GLU A 40 4.57 20.29 13.17
N ARG A 41 4.40 19.57 14.29
CA ARG A 41 5.38 18.58 14.75
C ARG A 41 5.51 17.41 13.78
N LYS A 42 4.41 16.97 13.17
CA LYS A 42 4.42 15.94 12.11
C LYS A 42 5.12 16.46 10.85
N LEU A 43 4.84 17.70 10.45
CA LEU A 43 5.47 18.39 9.33
C LEU A 43 6.97 18.58 9.55
N ARG A 44 7.38 18.97 10.76
CA ARG A 44 8.79 19.15 11.14
C ARG A 44 9.56 17.83 11.13
N ARG A 45 8.97 16.77 11.70
CA ARG A 45 9.55 15.41 11.63
C ARG A 45 9.65 14.91 10.19
N HIS A 46 8.69 15.25 9.35
CA HIS A 46 8.71 14.90 7.93
C HIS A 46 9.82 15.65 7.19
N ARG A 47 9.98 16.96 7.44
CA ARG A 47 11.08 17.77 6.87
C ARG A 47 12.45 17.29 7.34
N GLN A 48 12.63 17.00 8.64
CA GLN A 48 13.87 16.42 9.17
C GLN A 48 14.19 15.06 8.54
N ARG A 49 13.21 14.17 8.43
CA ARG A 49 13.38 12.89 7.72
C ARG A 49 13.71 13.08 6.25
N GLN A 50 13.11 14.07 5.57
CA GLN A 50 13.47 14.39 4.19
C GLN A 50 14.93 14.88 4.08
N THR A 51 15.43 15.65 5.04
CA THR A 51 16.84 16.07 5.07
C THR A 51 17.79 14.89 5.34
N GLU A 52 17.42 13.97 6.24
CA GLU A 52 18.17 12.74 6.52
C GLU A 52 18.19 11.81 5.29
N LEU A 53 17.06 11.70 4.59
CA LEU A 53 16.92 10.93 3.35
C LEU A 53 17.58 11.63 2.15
N GLN A 54 17.72 12.95 2.14
CA GLN A 54 18.48 13.67 1.10
C GLN A 54 19.99 13.39 1.19
N GLY A 55 20.50 13.08 2.40
CA GLY A 55 21.90 12.66 2.61
C GLY A 55 22.15 11.21 2.16
N GLN A 56 21.11 10.39 2.10
CA GLN A 56 21.14 9.04 1.55
C GLN A 56 20.64 9.10 0.11
N HIS A 57 21.56 9.31 -0.84
CA HIS A 57 21.32 9.22 -2.28
C HIS A 57 20.22 8.19 -2.65
N LEU A 58 18.97 8.64 -2.81
CA LEU A 58 18.09 8.16 -3.88
C LEU A 58 18.50 8.94 -5.13
N VAL A 59 19.79 8.89 -5.48
CA VAL A 59 20.28 9.43 -6.75
C VAL A 59 20.30 8.26 -7.68
N GLY A 60 19.15 8.08 -8.29
CA GLY A 60 18.92 7.21 -9.41
C GLY A 60 17.86 7.84 -10.28
N SER A 61 17.75 7.40 -11.51
CA SER A 61 16.61 7.75 -12.35
C SER A 61 15.29 7.40 -11.65
N ALA A 62 14.17 8.01 -12.08
CA ALA A 62 12.85 7.64 -11.56
C ALA A 62 12.55 6.14 -11.75
N GLU A 63 13.16 5.53 -12.77
CA GLU A 63 13.09 4.10 -13.06
C GLU A 63 13.85 3.26 -12.03
N GLU A 64 15.06 3.65 -11.63
CA GLU A 64 15.83 2.98 -10.57
C GLU A 64 15.11 3.02 -9.23
N ALA A 65 14.54 4.17 -8.87
CA ALA A 65 13.76 4.30 -7.64
C ALA A 65 12.49 3.45 -7.68
N ARG A 66 11.82 3.35 -8.83
CA ARG A 66 10.68 2.45 -9.02
C ARG A 66 11.09 0.99 -8.84
N ALA A 67 12.17 0.55 -9.48
CA ALA A 67 12.69 -0.80 -9.36
C ALA A 67 13.06 -1.15 -7.90
N TYR A 68 13.64 -0.19 -7.16
CA TYR A 68 13.89 -0.35 -5.74
C TYR A 68 12.59 -0.58 -4.94
N PHE A 69 11.54 0.20 -5.19
CA PHE A 69 10.27 -0.02 -4.49
C PHE A 69 9.61 -1.35 -4.86
N GLU A 70 9.65 -1.77 -6.13
CA GLU A 70 9.16 -3.10 -6.55
C GLU A 70 9.93 -4.23 -5.84
N GLN A 71 11.26 -4.08 -5.67
CA GLN A 71 12.09 -5.01 -4.93
C GLN A 71 11.69 -5.06 -3.44
N VAL A 72 11.53 -3.91 -2.78
CA VAL A 72 11.12 -3.82 -1.37
C VAL A 72 9.76 -4.48 -1.14
N GLU A 73 8.80 -4.26 -2.04
CA GLU A 73 7.49 -4.92 -1.97
C GLU A 73 7.61 -6.44 -2.06
N MET A 74 8.43 -6.94 -2.99
CA MET A 74 8.63 -8.37 -3.22
C MET A 74 9.35 -9.02 -2.03
N GLU A 75 10.40 -8.39 -1.50
CA GLU A 75 11.14 -8.86 -0.33
C GLU A 75 10.23 -8.96 0.90
N GLU A 76 9.38 -7.96 1.14
CA GLU A 76 8.43 -8.02 2.23
C GLU A 76 7.41 -9.14 2.03
N ALA A 77 6.90 -9.34 0.82
CA ALA A 77 5.98 -10.44 0.53
C ALA A 77 6.64 -11.80 0.79
N LEU A 78 7.89 -12.00 0.35
CA LEU A 78 8.67 -13.23 0.59
C LEU A 78 9.00 -13.44 2.07
N ARG A 79 9.20 -12.36 2.83
CA ARG A 79 9.42 -12.42 4.28
C ARG A 79 8.15 -12.84 5.02
N ARG A 80 6.99 -12.35 4.60
CA ARG A 80 5.67 -12.62 5.22
C ARG A 80 5.02 -13.93 4.79
N ALA A 81 5.40 -14.49 3.65
CA ALA A 81 4.74 -15.66 3.03
C ALA A 81 4.84 -16.98 3.82
N ASP A 82 5.49 -17.01 4.99
CA ASP A 82 5.64 -18.21 5.83
C ASP A 82 6.03 -19.45 5.00
N LEU A 83 7.07 -19.29 4.18
CA LEU A 83 7.58 -20.35 3.32
C LEU A 83 8.40 -21.33 4.16
N THR A 84 8.14 -22.62 4.00
CA THR A 84 9.04 -23.65 4.54
C THR A 84 10.44 -23.49 3.92
N PRO A 85 11.52 -23.94 4.60
CA PRO A 85 12.88 -23.84 4.06
C PRO A 85 13.03 -24.41 2.64
N ARG A 86 12.33 -25.53 2.37
CA ARG A 86 12.31 -26.15 1.04
C ARG A 86 11.57 -25.28 0.00
N GLN A 87 10.44 -24.69 0.36
CA GLN A 87 9.70 -23.78 -0.54
C GLN A 87 10.51 -22.53 -0.86
N ARG A 88 11.17 -21.96 0.16
CA ARG A 88 12.06 -20.80 0.00
C ARG A 88 13.18 -21.10 -0.99
N ALA A 89 13.92 -22.19 -0.81
CA ALA A 89 14.98 -22.59 -1.74
C ALA A 89 14.47 -22.78 -3.18
N ILE A 90 13.30 -23.41 -3.35
CA ILE A 90 12.69 -23.59 -4.68
C ILE A 90 12.32 -22.24 -5.31
N CYS A 91 11.73 -21.33 -4.53
CA CYS A 91 11.39 -19.98 -4.99
C CYS A 91 12.62 -19.17 -5.38
N GLU A 92 13.69 -19.21 -4.58
CA GLU A 92 14.95 -18.51 -4.86
C GLU A 92 15.54 -18.93 -6.21
N HIS A 93 15.63 -20.24 -6.47
CA HIS A 93 16.12 -20.73 -7.77
C HIS A 93 15.17 -20.40 -8.92
N TYR A 94 13.85 -20.49 -8.69
CA TYR A 94 12.86 -20.16 -9.71
C TYR A 94 12.92 -18.68 -10.11
N PHE A 95 13.04 -17.76 -9.15
CA PHE A 95 13.20 -16.33 -9.43
C PHE A 95 14.56 -15.99 -10.04
N ALA A 96 15.59 -16.81 -9.80
CA ALA A 96 16.86 -16.73 -10.51
C ALA A 96 16.80 -17.29 -11.96
N GLY A 97 15.62 -17.69 -12.45
CA GLY A 97 15.40 -18.14 -13.84
C GLY A 97 15.62 -19.64 -14.08
N TRP A 98 15.83 -20.45 -13.04
CA TRP A 98 16.05 -21.88 -13.19
C TRP A 98 14.75 -22.60 -13.52
N ASN A 99 14.82 -23.62 -14.37
CA ASN A 99 13.65 -24.43 -14.67
C ASN A 99 13.40 -25.52 -13.61
N THR A 100 12.17 -26.03 -13.54
CA THR A 100 11.76 -27.04 -12.54
C THR A 100 12.56 -28.34 -12.57
N TYR A 101 13.17 -28.67 -13.72
CA TYR A 101 14.01 -29.87 -13.86
C TYR A 101 15.40 -29.65 -13.25
N GLU A 102 16.02 -28.50 -13.51
CA GLU A 102 17.30 -28.10 -12.92
C GLU A 102 17.21 -27.98 -11.40
N ILE A 103 16.13 -27.35 -10.91
CA ILE A 103 15.85 -27.24 -9.47
C ILE A 103 15.69 -28.63 -8.84
N GLY A 104 14.98 -29.54 -9.52
CA GLY A 104 14.80 -30.91 -9.05
C GLY A 104 16.12 -31.67 -8.95
N LYS A 105 17.00 -31.53 -9.94
CA LYS A 105 18.35 -32.10 -9.91
C LYS A 105 19.18 -31.52 -8.76
N LEU A 106 19.20 -30.20 -8.61
CA LEU A 106 19.97 -29.51 -7.59
C LEU A 106 19.54 -29.93 -6.17
N LEU A 107 18.24 -29.97 -5.92
CA LEU A 107 17.66 -30.30 -4.62
C LEU A 107 17.45 -31.80 -4.40
N LYS A 108 17.83 -32.65 -5.36
CA LYS A 108 17.64 -34.12 -5.34
C LYS A 108 16.20 -34.54 -5.06
N ILE A 109 15.23 -33.86 -5.70
CA ILE A 109 13.80 -34.17 -5.60
C ILE A 109 13.17 -34.31 -6.99
N SER A 110 12.03 -35.00 -7.07
CA SER A 110 11.34 -35.17 -8.34
C SER A 110 10.82 -33.82 -8.88
N ARG A 111 10.78 -33.69 -10.21
CA ARG A 111 10.17 -32.51 -10.88
C ARG A 111 8.74 -32.26 -10.40
N GLN A 112 7.96 -33.32 -10.16
CA GLN A 112 6.60 -33.21 -9.63
C GLN A 112 6.57 -32.59 -8.22
N ALA A 113 7.50 -32.97 -7.35
CA ALA A 113 7.63 -32.39 -6.01
C ALA A 113 7.99 -30.90 -6.08
N VAL A 114 8.89 -30.51 -6.99
CA VAL A 114 9.21 -29.10 -7.26
C VAL A 114 7.95 -28.34 -7.69
N CYS A 115 7.23 -28.83 -8.70
CA CYS A 115 6.01 -28.17 -9.18
C CYS A 115 4.94 -28.01 -8.09
N LYS A 116 4.73 -29.05 -7.28
CA LYS A 116 3.76 -29.00 -6.17
C LYS A 116 4.17 -27.99 -5.11
N ALA A 117 5.44 -28.00 -4.70
CA ALA A 117 5.96 -27.06 -3.71
C ALA A 117 5.93 -25.62 -4.23
N LEU A 118 6.29 -25.40 -5.49
CA LEU A 118 6.27 -24.09 -6.14
C LEU A 118 4.86 -23.52 -6.24
N ARG A 119 3.85 -24.30 -6.66
CA ARG A 119 2.45 -23.82 -6.68
C ARG A 119 2.00 -23.34 -5.30
N LEU A 120 2.24 -24.14 -4.26
CA LEU A 120 1.85 -23.78 -2.91
C LEU A 120 2.60 -22.54 -2.40
N ALA A 121 3.90 -22.44 -2.69
CA ALA A 121 4.71 -21.29 -2.34
C ALA A 121 4.23 -20.01 -3.03
N LEU A 122 3.93 -20.06 -4.32
CA LEU A 122 3.39 -18.92 -5.06
C LEU A 122 2.02 -18.47 -4.53
N THR A 123 1.15 -19.40 -4.13
CA THR A 123 -0.12 -19.05 -3.46
C THR A 123 0.12 -18.32 -2.13
N LYS A 124 1.09 -18.78 -1.32
CA LYS A 124 1.46 -18.12 -0.07
C LYS A 124 2.03 -16.72 -0.31
N VAL A 125 2.94 -16.58 -1.28
CA VAL A 125 3.52 -15.29 -1.67
C VAL A 125 2.44 -14.34 -2.16
N LYS A 126 1.50 -14.81 -2.98
CA LYS A 126 0.36 -14.01 -3.44
C LYS A 126 -0.49 -13.49 -2.28
N HIS A 127 -0.85 -14.35 -1.32
CA HIS A 127 -1.62 -13.91 -0.16
C HIS A 127 -0.84 -12.94 0.75
N ALA A 128 0.46 -13.16 0.91
CA ALA A 128 1.33 -12.24 1.65
C ALA A 128 1.45 -10.89 0.95
N TRP A 129 1.51 -10.88 -0.40
CA TRP A 129 1.50 -9.67 -1.21
C TRP A 129 0.18 -8.90 -1.08
N GLU A 130 -0.97 -9.60 -1.20
CA GLU A 130 -2.30 -9.01 -1.10
C GLU A 130 -2.56 -8.37 0.28
N SER A 131 -1.96 -8.93 1.33
CA SER A 131 -2.04 -8.42 2.71
C SER A 131 -0.85 -7.54 3.12
N SER A 132 0.05 -7.22 2.19
CA SER A 132 1.24 -6.42 2.47
C SER A 132 0.86 -4.94 2.65
N PRO A 133 1.33 -4.26 3.71
CA PRO A 133 1.12 -2.83 3.90
C PRO A 133 1.86 -1.99 2.84
N TYR A 134 2.85 -2.57 2.17
CA TYR A 134 3.62 -1.90 1.12
C TYR A 134 3.08 -2.14 -0.28
N ARG A 135 1.98 -2.89 -0.44
CA ARG A 135 1.40 -3.17 -1.75
C ARG A 135 1.05 -1.86 -2.48
N GLY A 136 1.64 -1.66 -3.65
CA GLY A 136 1.38 -0.48 -4.50
C GLY A 136 2.23 0.74 -4.15
N LEU A 137 3.22 0.61 -3.28
CA LEU A 137 4.24 1.61 -3.00
C LEU A 137 4.96 2.07 -4.27
N ALA A 138 5.36 1.15 -5.15
CA ALA A 138 6.03 1.49 -6.41
C ALA A 138 5.12 2.30 -7.34
N GLU A 139 3.84 1.94 -7.39
CA GLU A 139 2.81 2.64 -8.18
C GLU A 139 2.53 4.04 -7.64
N VAL A 140 2.39 4.17 -6.31
CA VAL A 140 2.23 5.46 -5.64
C VAL A 140 3.43 6.36 -5.90
N TYR A 141 4.66 5.82 -5.81
CA TYR A 141 5.86 6.58 -6.14
C TYR A 141 5.83 7.08 -7.59
N HIS A 142 5.51 6.20 -8.54
CA HIS A 142 5.42 6.56 -9.95
C HIS A 142 4.38 7.66 -10.21
N HIS A 143 3.21 7.56 -9.58
CA HIS A 143 2.15 8.56 -9.69
C HIS A 143 2.56 9.92 -9.12
N GLU A 144 3.18 9.94 -7.94
CA GLU A 144 3.61 11.18 -7.30
C GLU A 144 4.75 11.87 -8.05
N VAL A 145 5.74 11.10 -8.52
CA VAL A 145 6.83 11.65 -9.34
C VAL A 145 6.30 12.22 -10.65
N SER A 146 5.38 11.52 -11.32
CA SER A 146 4.76 11.99 -12.57
C SER A 146 3.93 13.27 -12.38
N ARG A 147 3.30 13.46 -11.22
CA ARG A 147 2.56 14.68 -10.88
C ARG A 147 3.48 15.88 -10.63
N VAL A 148 4.61 15.66 -9.96
CA VAL A 148 5.58 16.72 -9.67
C VAL A 148 6.28 17.19 -10.94
N SER A 149 6.65 16.27 -11.83
CA SER A 149 7.26 16.62 -13.12
C SER A 149 6.30 17.32 -14.08
N ALA A 150 4.98 17.08 -13.95
CA ALA A 150 3.95 17.74 -14.75
C ALA A 150 3.55 19.16 -14.27
N ARG A 151 3.98 19.60 -13.08
CA ARG A 151 3.73 20.98 -12.63
C ARG A 151 4.65 21.93 -13.40
N PRO A 152 4.12 22.90 -14.17
CA PRO A 152 4.97 23.93 -14.76
C PRO A 152 5.63 24.68 -13.62
N ARG A 153 6.96 24.76 -13.66
CA ARG A 153 7.73 25.68 -12.80
C ARG A 153 7.24 27.08 -13.15
N ARG A 154 6.32 27.62 -12.35
CA ARG A 154 6.01 29.05 -12.39
C ARG A 154 7.27 29.77 -11.91
N GLY A 155 8.04 30.26 -12.88
CA GLY A 155 8.99 31.35 -12.68
C GLY A 155 8.24 32.66 -12.49
#